data_AF-A0A816MVH3-F1
#
_entry.id   AF-A0A816MVH3-F1
#
_cell.length_a   1.000
_cell.length_b   1.000
_cell.length_c   1.000
_cell.angle_alpha   90.00
_cell.angle_beta   90.00
_cell.angle_gamma   90.00
#
_symmetry.space_group_name_H-M   'P 1'
#
loop_
_entity.id
_entity.type
_entity.pdbx_description
1 polymer ?
#
loop_
_entity_poly.entity_id
_entity_poly.type
_entity_poly.pdbx_seq_one_letter_code
_entity_poly.pdbx_strand_id
1 'polypeptide(L)'
;MLNPPKKIFEKLANVNSTNQIYSEVLDKLRKLILEKCRNELERAKTKQTIDITNEHMRRFESAVKYLPESMENALEIELQHCKGDIKRLVQYSELKLQDSSITEKIDKINNCSFEYQNLQVIMSYFNKGKELASKRIDNIVVKIHHNLEKQNII
;
A
#
# COMPACT_ATOMS: atom_id res chain seq x y z
N MET A 1 -15.95 -24.21 -23.52
CA MET A 1 -15.74 -22.80 -23.96
C MET A 1 -17.09 -22.11 -24.07
N LEU A 2 -17.53 -21.40 -23.03
CA LEU A 2 -18.65 -20.48 -23.15
C LEU A 2 -18.08 -19.14 -23.60
N ASN A 3 -18.32 -18.76 -24.85
CA ASN A 3 -18.09 -17.42 -25.41
C ASN A 3 -19.46 -16.77 -25.70
N PRO A 4 -20.27 -16.40 -24.69
CA PRO A 4 -21.66 -16.06 -24.94
C PRO A 4 -21.92 -14.61 -25.38
N PRO A 5 -21.18 -13.53 -25.01
CA PRO A 5 -21.82 -12.22 -24.98
C PRO A 5 -21.95 -11.62 -26.38
N LYS A 6 -20.89 -11.64 -27.21
CA LYS A 6 -20.96 -11.20 -28.62
C LYS A 6 -22.08 -11.89 -29.41
N LYS A 7 -22.15 -13.22 -29.31
CA LYS A 7 -23.17 -14.04 -30.00
C LYS A 7 -24.59 -13.76 -29.52
N ILE A 8 -24.78 -13.42 -28.25
CA ILE A 8 -26.09 -13.03 -27.71
C ILE A 8 -26.50 -11.67 -28.31
N PHE A 9 -25.59 -10.70 -28.35
CA PHE A 9 -25.88 -9.40 -28.97
C PHE A 9 -26.14 -9.49 -30.47
N GLU A 10 -25.37 -10.31 -31.19
CA GLU A 10 -25.59 -10.58 -32.62
C GLU A 10 -26.97 -11.22 -32.86
N LYS A 11 -27.32 -12.26 -32.08
CA LYS A 11 -28.63 -12.91 -32.19
C LYS A 11 -29.78 -11.95 -31.87
N LEU A 12 -29.63 -11.12 -30.86
CA LEU A 12 -30.65 -10.14 -30.46
C LEU A 12 -30.76 -8.99 -31.47
N ALA A 13 -29.66 -8.55 -32.08
CA ALA A 13 -29.66 -7.54 -33.14
C ALA A 13 -30.32 -8.04 -34.44
N ASN A 14 -30.27 -9.35 -34.69
CA ASN A 14 -30.91 -10.00 -35.85
C ASN A 14 -32.41 -10.27 -35.67
N VAL A 15 -32.97 -10.06 -34.47
CA VAL A 15 -34.43 -10.12 -34.28
C VAL A 15 -35.02 -8.85 -34.88
N ASN A 16 -35.91 -9.01 -35.87
CA ASN A 16 -36.51 -7.90 -36.65
C ASN A 16 -36.70 -6.62 -35.82
N SER A 17 -36.07 -5.55 -36.28
CA SER A 17 -36.04 -4.20 -35.68
C SER A 17 -37.43 -3.55 -35.48
N THR A 18 -38.49 -4.21 -35.93
CA THR A 18 -39.89 -3.85 -35.75
C THR A 18 -40.47 -4.30 -34.41
N ASN A 19 -39.80 -5.17 -33.65
CA ASN A 19 -40.28 -5.57 -32.33
C ASN A 19 -39.71 -4.66 -31.23
N GLN A 20 -40.46 -3.61 -30.91
CA GLN A 20 -40.10 -2.56 -29.95
C GLN A 20 -39.68 -3.10 -28.57
N ILE A 21 -40.26 -4.22 -28.13
CA ILE A 21 -39.91 -4.84 -26.84
C ILE A 21 -38.46 -5.35 -26.86
N TYR A 22 -38.00 -5.89 -27.99
CA TYR A 22 -36.64 -6.42 -28.12
C TYR A 22 -35.60 -5.30 -28.17
N SER A 23 -35.89 -4.21 -28.88
CA SER A 23 -34.99 -3.04 -28.92
C SER A 23 -34.87 -2.38 -27.54
N GLU A 24 -35.98 -2.26 -26.80
CA GLU A 24 -35.98 -1.75 -25.42
C GLU A 24 -35.17 -2.64 -24.46
N VAL A 25 -35.30 -3.96 -24.58
CA VAL A 25 -34.52 -4.91 -23.76
C VAL A 25 -33.03 -4.82 -24.07
N LEU A 26 -32.66 -4.72 -25.36
CA LEU A 26 -31.27 -4.54 -25.78
C LEU A 26 -30.65 -3.26 -25.21
N ASP A 27 -31.37 -2.13 -25.28
CA ASP A 27 -30.87 -0.87 -24.77
C ASP A 27 -30.76 -0.86 -23.24
N LYS A 28 -31.70 -1.49 -22.52
CA LYS A 28 -31.59 -1.68 -21.07
C LYS A 28 -30.37 -2.52 -20.70
N LEU A 29 -30.13 -3.63 -21.42
CA LEU A 29 -28.94 -4.47 -21.24
C LEU A 29 -27.66 -3.69 -21.47
N ARG A 30 -27.60 -2.88 -22.54
CA ARG A 30 -26.44 -2.04 -22.81
C ARG A 30 -26.15 -1.08 -21.67
N LYS A 31 -27.17 -0.33 -21.23
CA LYS A 31 -27.03 0.63 -20.12
C LYS A 31 -26.52 -0.05 -18.85
N LEU A 32 -27.08 -1.20 -18.50
CA LEU A 32 -26.73 -1.91 -17.27
C LEU A 32 -25.29 -2.43 -17.27
N ILE A 33 -24.79 -2.91 -18.41
CA ILE A 33 -23.40 -3.33 -18.58
C ILE A 33 -22.45 -2.14 -18.45
N LEU A 34 -22.74 -1.05 -19.17
CA LEU A 34 -21.92 0.17 -19.10
C LEU A 34 -21.85 0.72 -17.68
N GLU A 35 -22.97 0.78 -16.99
CA GLU A 35 -23.04 1.26 -15.61
C GLU A 35 -22.27 0.36 -14.64
N LYS A 36 -22.40 -0.96 -14.76
CA LYS A 36 -21.60 -1.92 -13.98
C LYS A 36 -20.10 -1.74 -14.22
N CYS A 37 -19.70 -1.60 -15.48
CA CYS A 37 -18.32 -1.38 -15.88
C CYS A 37 -17.76 -0.07 -15.29
N ARG A 38 -18.51 1.04 -15.40
CA ARG A 38 -18.15 2.33 -14.80
C ARG A 38 -17.99 2.26 -13.28
N ASN A 39 -18.92 1.60 -12.60
CA ASN A 39 -18.87 1.46 -11.15
C ASN A 39 -17.64 0.64 -10.70
N GLU A 40 -17.25 -0.39 -11.44
CA GLU A 40 -16.03 -1.14 -11.15
C GLU A 40 -14.76 -0.29 -11.41
N LEU A 41 -14.74 0.56 -12.44
CA LEU A 41 -13.65 1.51 -12.68
C LEU A 41 -13.53 2.54 -11.55
N GLU A 42 -14.64 3.13 -11.09
CA GLU A 42 -14.60 4.08 -9.97
C GLU A 42 -14.16 3.43 -8.65
N ARG A 43 -14.56 2.16 -8.41
CA ARG A 43 -14.01 1.37 -7.29
C ARG A 43 -12.50 1.13 -7.43
N ALA A 44 -12.02 0.91 -8.65
CA ALA A 44 -10.60 0.76 -8.92
C ALA A 44 -9.82 2.06 -8.66
N LYS A 45 -10.39 3.23 -8.97
CA LYS A 45 -9.80 4.54 -8.66
C LYS A 45 -9.74 4.85 -7.16
N THR A 46 -10.79 4.49 -6.42
CA THR A 46 -10.92 4.80 -4.99
C THR A 46 -10.09 3.89 -4.09
N LYS A 47 -9.78 2.67 -4.54
CA LYS A 47 -8.80 1.81 -3.87
C LYS A 47 -7.40 2.33 -4.15
N GLN A 48 -6.88 3.11 -3.20
CA GLN A 48 -5.51 3.64 -3.09
C GLN A 48 -4.41 2.55 -2.97
N THR A 49 -4.45 1.52 -3.79
CA THR A 49 -3.33 0.58 -3.90
C THR A 49 -2.33 1.13 -4.90
N ILE A 50 -1.10 1.37 -4.43
CA ILE A 50 0.09 1.79 -5.21
C ILE A 50 0.40 0.82 -6.36
N ASP A 51 -0.23 -0.35 -6.36
CA ASP A 51 -0.08 -1.36 -7.38
C ASP A 51 -0.83 -0.96 -8.67
N ILE A 52 -0.04 -0.45 -9.64
CA ILE A 52 -0.46 -0.10 -11.00
C ILE A 52 -1.12 -1.31 -11.71
N THR A 53 -0.86 -2.53 -11.23
CA THR A 53 -1.53 -3.76 -11.62
C THR A 53 -2.78 -4.03 -10.78
N ASN A 54 -3.70 -3.07 -10.75
CA ASN A 54 -5.00 -3.24 -10.11
C ASN A 54 -5.76 -4.39 -10.80
N GLU A 55 -5.98 -5.49 -10.07
CA GLU A 55 -6.66 -6.69 -10.57
C GLU A 55 -8.04 -6.37 -11.17
N HIS A 56 -8.71 -5.32 -10.67
CA HIS A 56 -9.96 -4.82 -11.22
C HIS A 56 -9.81 -4.30 -12.65
N MET A 57 -8.70 -3.63 -12.98
CA MET A 57 -8.43 -3.14 -14.35
C MET A 57 -8.14 -4.30 -15.31
N ARG A 58 -7.41 -5.33 -14.88
CA ARG A 58 -7.18 -6.54 -15.71
C ARG A 58 -8.47 -7.29 -15.98
N ARG A 59 -9.33 -7.42 -14.98
CA ARG A 59 -10.66 -8.04 -15.13
C ARG A 59 -11.53 -7.21 -16.07
N PHE A 60 -11.47 -5.88 -15.98
CA PHE A 60 -12.16 -4.97 -16.89
C PHE A 60 -11.69 -5.11 -18.34
N GLU A 61 -10.37 -5.03 -18.59
CA GLU A 61 -9.76 -5.23 -19.91
C GLU A 61 -10.15 -6.58 -20.53
N SER A 62 -10.22 -7.62 -19.70
CA SER A 62 -10.64 -8.94 -20.15
C SER A 62 -12.13 -8.97 -20.50
N ALA A 63 -12.98 -8.32 -19.70
CA ALA A 63 -14.42 -8.29 -19.91
C ALA A 63 -14.84 -7.49 -21.16
N VAL A 64 -14.15 -6.37 -21.43
CA VAL A 64 -14.45 -5.47 -22.56
C VAL A 64 -14.32 -6.19 -23.90
N LYS A 65 -13.34 -7.08 -24.06
CA LYS A 65 -13.11 -7.87 -25.28
C LYS A 65 -14.27 -8.78 -25.69
N TYR A 66 -15.20 -9.03 -24.78
CA TYR A 66 -16.38 -9.86 -25.04
C TYR A 66 -17.63 -9.04 -25.38
N LEU A 67 -17.55 -7.71 -25.38
CA LEU A 67 -18.67 -6.83 -25.70
C LEU A 67 -18.73 -6.47 -27.19
N PRO A 68 -19.89 -6.02 -27.70
CA PRO A 68 -20.00 -5.48 -29.05
C PRO A 68 -19.07 -4.28 -29.25
N GLU A 69 -18.57 -4.10 -30.47
CA GLU A 69 -17.57 -3.08 -30.83
C GLU A 69 -17.95 -1.66 -30.37
N SER A 70 -19.23 -1.29 -30.46
CA SER A 70 -19.71 0.03 -30.02
C SER A 70 -19.58 0.26 -28.51
N MET A 71 -19.68 -0.80 -27.71
CA MET A 71 -19.51 -0.75 -26.26
C MET A 71 -18.04 -0.91 -25.87
N GLU A 72 -17.31 -1.73 -26.62
CA GLU A 72 -15.86 -1.93 -26.47
C GLU A 72 -15.12 -0.60 -26.61
N ASN A 73 -15.36 0.14 -27.69
CA ASN A 73 -14.73 1.44 -27.93
C ASN A 73 -15.01 2.46 -26.82
N ALA A 74 -16.27 2.56 -26.36
CA ALA A 74 -16.65 3.50 -25.31
C ALA A 74 -15.95 3.19 -23.97
N LEU A 75 -15.86 1.90 -23.63
CA LEU A 75 -15.23 1.45 -22.38
C LEU A 75 -13.70 1.49 -22.43
N GLU A 76 -13.09 1.31 -23.61
CA GLU A 76 -11.65 1.52 -23.79
C GLU A 76 -11.24 2.97 -23.55
N ILE A 77 -12.00 3.94 -24.07
CA ILE A 77 -11.74 5.37 -23.83
C ILE A 77 -11.79 5.68 -22.33
N GLU A 78 -12.82 5.19 -21.63
CA GLU A 78 -12.95 5.38 -20.18
C GLU A 78 -11.81 4.71 -19.40
N LEU A 79 -11.38 3.52 -19.82
CA LEU A 79 -10.23 2.83 -19.24
C LEU A 79 -8.94 3.63 -19.41
N GLN A 80 -8.71 4.20 -20.60
CA GLN A 80 -7.53 5.04 -20.85
C GLN A 80 -7.52 6.29 -19.98
N HIS A 81 -8.66 6.97 -19.82
CA HIS A 81 -8.78 8.08 -18.89
C HIS A 81 -8.47 7.65 -17.45
N CYS A 82 -9.02 6.52 -17.01
CA CYS A 82 -8.75 5.98 -15.68
C CYS A 82 -7.25 5.69 -15.45
N LYS A 83 -6.56 5.09 -16.43
CA LYS A 83 -5.11 4.88 -16.37
C LYS A 83 -4.34 6.19 -16.29
N GLY A 84 -4.75 7.20 -17.07
CA GLY A 84 -4.16 8.54 -17.03
C GLY A 84 -4.32 9.23 -15.68
N ASP A 85 -5.49 9.12 -15.04
CA ASP A 85 -5.76 9.68 -13.72
C ASP A 85 -4.90 9.01 -12.63
N ILE A 86 -4.82 7.68 -12.64
CA ILE A 86 -3.98 6.91 -11.72
C ILE A 86 -2.50 7.31 -11.89
N LYS A 87 -2.02 7.40 -13.14
CA LYS A 87 -0.64 7.82 -13.41
C LYS A 87 -0.33 9.21 -12.86
N ARG A 88 -1.24 10.18 -13.05
CA ARG A 88 -1.09 11.54 -12.49
C ARG A 88 -1.07 11.55 -10.97
N LEU A 89 -1.91 10.74 -10.33
CA LEU A 89 -1.94 10.57 -8.87
C LEU A 89 -0.63 10.00 -8.33
N VAL A 90 -0.06 9.00 -9.00
CA VAL A 90 1.24 8.42 -8.63
C VAL A 90 2.34 9.48 -8.75
N GLN A 91 2.42 10.18 -9.87
CA GLN A 91 3.41 11.24 -10.08
C GLN A 91 3.31 12.36 -9.05
N TYR A 92 2.08 12.81 -8.75
CA TYR A 92 1.86 13.82 -7.71
C TYR A 92 2.33 13.33 -6.33
N SER A 93 2.07 12.07 -6.01
CA SER A 93 2.49 11.46 -4.74
C SER A 93 4.01 11.32 -4.65
N GLU A 94 4.67 10.92 -5.74
CA GLU A 94 6.14 10.87 -5.85
C GLU A 94 6.76 12.25 -5.64
N LEU A 95 6.22 13.29 -6.31
CA LEU A 95 6.70 14.67 -6.13
C LEU A 95 6.51 15.15 -4.69
N LYS A 96 5.38 14.81 -4.06
CA LYS A 96 5.13 15.16 -2.65
C LYS A 96 6.08 14.44 -1.69
N LEU A 97 6.53 13.22 -2.02
CA LEU A 97 7.55 12.50 -1.26
C LEU A 97 8.95 13.06 -1.49
N GLN A 98 9.24 13.58 -2.68
CA GLN A 98 10.48 14.28 -2.99
C GLN A 98 10.53 15.71 -2.41
N ASP A 99 9.42 16.21 -1.88
CA ASP A 99 9.37 17.49 -1.18
C ASP A 99 10.41 17.51 -0.06
N SER A 100 11.37 18.43 -0.17
CA SER A 100 12.60 18.48 0.65
C SER A 100 12.28 18.51 2.15
N SER A 101 11.11 19.05 2.52
CA SER A 101 10.60 19.08 3.89
C SER A 101 10.37 17.69 4.51
N ILE A 102 9.97 16.68 3.73
CA ILE A 102 9.79 15.31 4.23
C ILE A 102 11.15 14.62 4.38
N THR A 103 11.99 14.72 3.35
CA THR A 103 13.34 14.14 3.36
C THR A 103 14.18 14.70 4.51
N GLU A 104 14.18 16.03 4.72
CA GLU A 104 14.87 16.66 5.86
C GLU A 104 14.36 16.17 7.21
N LYS A 105 13.06 15.90 7.35
CA LYS A 105 12.49 15.36 8.60
C LYS A 105 12.94 13.92 8.83
N ILE A 106 12.99 13.10 7.78
CA ILE A 106 13.48 11.72 7.85
C ILE A 106 14.96 11.71 8.26
N ASP A 107 15.77 12.57 7.66
CA ASP A 107 17.20 12.69 8.01
C ASP A 107 17.40 13.13 9.47
N LYS A 108 16.60 14.09 9.95
CA LYS A 108 16.61 14.49 11.37
C LYS A 108 16.24 13.33 12.30
N ILE A 109 15.23 12.54 11.94
CA ILE A 109 14.84 11.35 12.72
C ILE A 109 15.97 10.32 12.74
N ASN A 110 16.60 10.06 11.60
CA ASN A 110 17.71 9.10 11.49
C ASN A 110 18.91 9.54 12.33
N ASN A 111 19.29 10.82 12.27
CA ASN A 111 20.37 11.37 13.09
C ASN A 111 20.07 11.26 14.58
N CYS A 112 18.85 11.62 15.01
CA CYS A 112 18.45 11.50 16.41
C CYS A 112 18.46 10.04 16.89
N SER A 113 18.01 9.11 16.05
CA SER A 113 18.06 7.66 16.33
C SER A 113 19.50 7.17 16.52
N PHE A 114 20.42 7.61 15.65
CA PHE A 114 21.84 7.28 15.74
C PHE A 114 22.48 7.82 17.02
N GLU A 115 22.19 9.08 17.39
CA GLU A 115 22.66 9.69 18.64
C GLU A 115 22.16 8.91 19.87
N TYR A 116 20.88 8.53 19.87
CA TYR A 116 20.29 7.73 20.95
C TYR A 116 20.96 6.36 21.10
N GLN A 117 21.25 5.68 19.99
CA GLN A 117 21.97 4.40 20.00
C GLN A 117 23.38 4.55 20.58
N ASN A 118 24.10 5.62 20.22
CA ASN A 118 25.42 5.90 20.80
C ASN A 118 25.34 6.17 22.31
N LEU A 119 24.34 6.92 22.76
CA LEU A 119 24.10 7.16 24.19
C LEU A 119 23.82 5.86 24.96
N GLN A 120 23.04 4.94 24.38
CA GLN A 120 22.79 3.61 24.96
C GLN A 120 24.09 2.82 25.14
N VAL A 121 24.96 2.83 24.12
CA VAL A 121 26.28 2.18 24.18
C VAL A 121 27.14 2.80 25.29
N ILE A 122 27.23 4.13 25.36
CA ILE A 122 27.98 4.83 26.41
C ILE A 122 27.44 4.46 27.80
N MET A 123 26.11 4.46 27.96
CA MET A 123 25.45 4.10 29.20
C MET A 123 25.76 2.66 29.63
N SER A 124 25.85 1.73 28.67
CA SER A 124 26.24 0.35 28.94
C SER A 124 27.66 0.26 29.51
N TYR A 125 28.62 1.00 28.95
CA TYR A 125 30.00 1.04 29.44
C TYR A 125 30.08 1.68 30.83
N PHE A 126 29.34 2.77 31.04
CA PHE A 126 29.25 3.43 32.34
C PHE A 126 28.73 2.49 33.42
N ASN A 127 27.63 1.77 33.13
CA ASN A 127 27.05 0.81 34.07
C ASN A 127 28.00 -0.35 34.39
N LYS A 128 28.73 -0.86 33.38
CA LYS A 128 29.75 -1.89 33.59
C LYS A 128 30.89 -1.37 34.48
N GLY A 129 31.33 -0.13 34.27
CA GLY A 129 32.32 0.52 35.13
C GLY A 129 31.84 0.66 36.57
N LYS A 130 30.59 1.10 36.77
CA LYS A 130 29.95 1.22 38.08
C LYS A 130 29.88 -0.13 38.81
N GLU A 131 29.52 -1.20 38.11
CA GLU A 131 29.48 -2.55 38.68
C GLU A 131 30.86 -3.03 39.14
N LEU A 132 31.89 -2.82 38.31
CA LEU A 132 33.27 -3.17 38.65
C LEU A 132 33.79 -2.39 39.86
N ALA A 133 33.50 -1.09 39.92
CA ALA A 133 33.86 -0.25 41.05
C ALA A 133 33.19 -0.74 42.35
N SER A 134 31.89 -1.05 42.28
CA SER A 134 31.12 -1.57 43.42
C SER A 134 31.72 -2.88 43.94
N LYS A 135 31.97 -3.86 43.05
CA LYS A 135 32.62 -5.13 43.42
C LYS A 135 33.99 -4.92 44.07
N ARG A 136 34.75 -3.92 43.62
CA ARG A 136 36.07 -3.63 44.18
C ARG A 136 35.97 -3.03 45.58
N ILE A 137 34.99 -2.16 45.82
CA ILE A 137 34.68 -1.62 47.15
C ILE A 137 34.27 -2.76 48.09
N ASP A 138 33.33 -3.61 47.69
CA ASP A 138 32.87 -4.75 48.50
C ASP A 138 34.04 -5.66 48.90
N ASN A 139 34.93 -5.98 47.96
CA ASN A 139 36.13 -6.77 48.23
C ASN A 139 37.09 -6.10 49.22
N ILE A 140 37.23 -4.77 49.17
CA ILE A 140 38.06 -4.02 50.13
C ILE A 140 37.42 -4.07 51.51
N VAL A 141 36.11 -3.86 51.60
CA VAL A 141 35.35 -3.94 52.87
C VAL A 141 35.52 -5.32 53.51
N VAL A 142 35.35 -6.40 52.75
CA VAL A 142 35.56 -7.77 53.22
C VAL A 142 37.00 -7.98 53.73
N LYS A 143 38.00 -7.49 53.00
CA LYS A 143 39.42 -7.60 53.42
C LYS A 143 39.71 -6.83 54.71
N ILE A 144 39.14 -5.64 54.86
CA ILE A 144 39.28 -4.83 56.07
C ILE A 144 38.63 -5.57 57.24
N HIS A 145 37.41 -6.06 57.07
CA HIS A 145 36.69 -6.79 58.11
C HIS A 145 37.47 -8.02 58.60
N HIS A 146 37.93 -8.87 57.68
CA HIS A 146 38.74 -10.05 57.98
C HIS A 146 40.05 -9.72 58.71
N ASN A 147 40.70 -8.61 58.36
CA ASN A 147 41.92 -8.17 59.03
C ASN A 147 41.66 -7.67 60.45
N LEU A 148 40.54 -7.00 60.68
CA LEU A 148 40.15 -6.51 62.00
C LEU A 148 39.79 -7.68 62.94
N GLU A 149 39.08 -8.69 62.44
CA GLU A 149 38.80 -9.94 63.18
C GLU A 149 40.10 -10.66 63.57
N LYS A 150 41.06 -10.78 62.63
CA LYS A 150 42.39 -11.39 62.92
C LYS A 150 43.20 -10.65 63.99
N GLN A 151 42.96 -9.35 64.14
CA GLN A 151 43.66 -8.51 65.12
C GLN A 151 42.91 -8.44 66.46
N ASN A 152 41.77 -9.13 66.64
CA ASN A 152 40.87 -9.04 67.81
C ASN A 152 40.44 -7.59 68.12
N ILE A 153 40.34 -6.73 67.11
CA ILE A 153 39.90 -5.33 67.28
C ILE A 153 38.37 -5.25 67.31
N ILE A 154 37.71 -6.19 66.64
CA ILE A 154 36.27 -6.45 66.65
C ILE A 154 36.06 -7.96 66.69
#